data_AF-A0A226BY37-F1
#
_entry.id   AF-A0A226BY37-F1
#
_cell.length_a   1.000
_cell.length_b   1.000
_cell.length_c   1.000
_cell.angle_alpha   90.00
_cell.angle_beta   90.00
_cell.angle_gamma   90.00
#
_symmetry.space_group_name_H-M   'P 1'
#
loop_
_entity.id
_entity.type
_entity.pdbx_description
1 polymer ?
#
loop_
_entity_poly.entity_id
_entity_poly.type
_entity_poly.pdbx_seq_one_letter_code
_entity_poly.pdbx_strand_id
1 'polypeptide(L)'
;MFRKGVTFALMLLIGVMVFSGCEESEPTKEGTEHSDTGLTFNIIDRDSDEVVDYHHDQHWHSGLPEVSINENLSLGANILDENEKEIELDGEHYSLGIDYAEDANEEILSLEEHGDHVHITGDKEGESEVVFQLIHDGEVEHETVPIEIQVSN
;
A
#
# COMPACT_ATOMS: atom_id res chain seq x y z
N MET A 1 -39.30 -52.40 -51.07
CA MET A 1 -39.11 -51.28 -50.13
C MET A 1 -37.66 -51.34 -49.63
N PHE A 2 -36.78 -50.46 -50.14
CA PHE A 2 -36.07 -49.39 -49.40
C PHE A 2 -35.18 -49.94 -48.25
N ARG A 3 -33.84 -49.78 -48.18
CA ARG A 3 -32.88 -48.71 -48.58
C ARG A 3 -31.47 -49.34 -48.75
N LYS A 4 -30.71 -49.01 -49.81
CA LYS A 4 -29.53 -48.09 -49.85
C LYS A 4 -28.54 -48.37 -48.69
N GLY A 5 -27.36 -48.96 -48.90
CA GLY A 5 -26.27 -48.46 -49.74
C GLY A 5 -25.41 -47.51 -48.90
N VAL A 6 -24.37 -48.02 -48.23
CA VAL A 6 -23.40 -47.21 -47.48
C VAL A 6 -22.01 -47.46 -48.04
N THR A 7 -21.47 -46.38 -48.56
CA THR A 7 -20.16 -46.22 -49.19
C THR A 7 -19.06 -46.16 -48.13
N PHE A 8 -17.94 -46.82 -48.43
CA PHE A 8 -16.66 -46.69 -47.73
C PHE A 8 -16.17 -45.23 -47.77
N ALA A 9 -15.81 -44.68 -46.60
CA ALA A 9 -14.99 -43.48 -46.50
C ALA A 9 -13.85 -43.72 -45.51
N LEU A 10 -12.66 -43.66 -46.09
CA LEU A 10 -11.32 -43.72 -45.52
C LEU A 10 -11.06 -42.49 -44.62
N MET A 11 -10.65 -42.70 -43.36
CA MET A 11 -9.98 -41.70 -42.51
C MET A 11 -8.84 -42.43 -41.75
N LEU A 12 -7.57 -42.20 -42.11
CA LEU A 12 -6.66 -41.13 -41.63
C LEU A 12 -6.05 -41.51 -40.25
N LEU A 13 -4.92 -42.23 -40.25
CA LEU A 13 -3.52 -41.75 -40.08
C LEU A 13 -3.19 -41.32 -38.62
N ILE A 14 -2.45 -42.22 -37.92
CA ILE A 14 -1.26 -42.00 -37.04
C ILE A 14 -1.26 -40.66 -36.28
N GLY A 15 -1.32 -40.54 -34.95
CA GLY A 15 -0.64 -41.28 -33.88
C GLY A 15 0.53 -40.45 -33.34
N VAL A 16 0.50 -40.00 -32.08
CA VAL A 16 1.66 -39.82 -31.15
C VAL A 16 1.11 -39.70 -29.73
N MET A 17 1.55 -40.62 -28.85
CA MET A 17 1.45 -40.47 -27.39
C MET A 17 2.62 -39.60 -26.92
N VAL A 18 2.38 -38.59 -26.09
CA VAL A 18 3.43 -37.93 -25.29
C VAL A 18 3.16 -38.27 -23.83
N PHE A 19 3.99 -39.15 -23.28
CA PHE A 19 4.19 -39.29 -21.84
C PHE A 19 5.37 -38.41 -21.44
N SER A 20 5.14 -37.47 -20.52
CA SER A 20 6.17 -36.96 -19.62
C SER A 20 5.46 -36.53 -18.33
N GLY A 21 5.63 -37.32 -17.29
CA GLY A 21 5.41 -36.89 -15.91
C GLY A 21 6.72 -36.41 -15.28
N CYS A 22 6.61 -35.94 -14.03
CA CYS A 22 7.65 -35.36 -13.15
C CYS A 22 8.03 -33.92 -13.55
N GLU A 23 8.24 -32.96 -12.66
CA GLU A 23 8.25 -32.82 -11.20
C GLU A 23 8.59 -31.33 -10.96
N GLU A 24 8.55 -30.89 -9.71
CA GLU A 24 9.11 -29.63 -9.22
C GLU A 24 8.20 -28.39 -9.33
N SER A 25 7.76 -28.01 -8.13
CA SER A 25 7.21 -26.73 -7.72
C SER A 25 8.11 -25.55 -8.07
N GLU A 26 7.53 -24.50 -8.64
CA GLU A 26 8.04 -23.16 -8.44
C GLU A 26 7.11 -22.43 -7.47
N PRO A 27 7.60 -21.92 -6.32
CA PRO A 27 6.85 -20.94 -5.56
C PRO A 27 6.93 -19.65 -6.38
N THR A 28 5.88 -19.34 -7.14
CA THR A 28 5.68 -17.97 -7.59
C THR A 28 5.51 -17.16 -6.32
N LYS A 29 6.54 -16.38 -5.98
CA LYS A 29 6.47 -15.36 -4.95
C LYS A 29 5.20 -14.55 -5.20
N GLU A 30 4.28 -14.57 -4.24
CA GLU A 30 3.29 -13.52 -4.13
C GLU A 30 4.06 -12.23 -3.84
N GLY A 31 4.45 -11.53 -4.90
CA GLY A 31 4.73 -10.11 -4.82
C GLY A 31 3.38 -9.44 -4.97
N THR A 32 2.90 -8.90 -3.85
CA THR A 32 1.76 -8.00 -3.70
C THR A 32 1.38 -7.36 -5.04
N GLU A 33 0.21 -7.73 -5.57
CA GLU A 33 -0.41 -6.92 -6.61
C GLU A 33 -0.68 -5.55 -5.95
N HIS A 34 0.23 -4.61 -6.15
CA HIS A 34 0.05 -3.21 -5.76
C HIS A 34 -1.06 -2.66 -6.65
N SER A 35 -2.30 -2.92 -6.25
CA SER A 35 -3.49 -2.29 -6.81
C SER A 35 -3.35 -0.81 -6.49
N ASP A 36 -3.09 -0.02 -7.53
CA ASP A 36 -3.39 1.39 -7.50
C ASP A 36 -4.86 1.52 -7.08
N THR A 37 -5.06 1.93 -5.84
CA THR A 37 -6.36 2.00 -5.17
C THR A 37 -7.07 3.29 -5.55
N GLY A 38 -6.42 4.18 -6.29
CA GLY A 38 -6.93 5.52 -6.61
C GLY A 38 -7.01 6.43 -5.40
N LEU A 39 -6.40 6.06 -4.26
CA LEU A 39 -6.36 6.89 -3.06
C LEU A 39 -5.27 7.94 -3.17
N THR A 40 -5.60 9.17 -2.81
CA THR A 40 -4.64 10.26 -2.63
C THR A 40 -4.55 10.62 -1.16
N PHE A 41 -3.34 10.66 -0.59
CA PHE A 41 -3.12 11.17 0.76
C PHE A 41 -2.46 12.54 0.66
N ASN A 42 -3.12 13.59 1.13
CA ASN A 42 -2.48 14.88 1.34
C ASN A 42 -2.14 15.00 2.82
N ILE A 43 -0.85 14.92 3.17
CA ILE A 43 -0.38 15.00 4.56
C ILE A 43 -0.25 16.47 4.95
N ILE A 44 -0.88 16.84 6.07
CA ILE A 44 -1.03 18.22 6.52
C ILE A 44 -0.28 18.40 7.83
N ASP A 45 0.65 19.35 7.88
CA ASP A 45 1.19 19.84 9.14
C ASP A 45 0.12 20.69 9.85
N ARG A 46 -0.34 20.21 11.01
CA ARG A 46 -1.43 20.83 11.76
C ARG A 46 -1.05 22.14 12.42
N ASP A 47 0.25 22.41 12.62
CA ASP A 47 0.70 23.67 13.20
C ASP A 47 0.65 24.81 12.19
N SER A 48 0.90 24.50 10.91
CA SER A 48 0.89 25.46 9.81
C SER A 48 -0.38 25.43 8.95
N ASP A 49 -1.17 24.35 9.02
CA ASP A 49 -2.31 24.05 8.13
C ASP A 49 -1.88 23.97 6.64
N GLU A 50 -0.65 23.50 6.39
CA GLU A 50 -0.07 23.34 5.06
C GLU A 50 0.09 21.87 4.69
N VAL A 51 -0.15 21.54 3.42
CA VAL A 51 0.17 20.22 2.87
C VAL A 51 1.68 20.12 2.74
N VAL A 52 2.29 19.24 3.54
CA VAL A 52 3.74 19.03 3.55
C VAL A 52 4.19 18.00 2.54
N ASP A 53 3.34 17.01 2.26
CA ASP A 53 3.54 16.09 1.15
C ASP A 53 2.22 15.51 0.66
N TYR A 54 2.24 14.90 -0.52
CA TYR A 54 1.14 14.11 -1.02
C TYR A 54 1.62 12.81 -1.65
N HIS A 55 0.84 11.75 -1.45
CA HIS A 55 1.05 10.44 -2.04
C HIS A 55 -0.05 10.14 -3.06
N HIS A 56 0.36 9.77 -4.27
CA HIS A 56 -0.52 9.33 -5.35
C HIS A 56 0.26 8.38 -6.28
N ASP A 57 -0.41 7.45 -6.96
CA ASP A 57 0.22 6.48 -7.87
C ASP A 57 1.48 5.80 -7.27
N GLN A 58 1.42 5.39 -5.99
CA GLN A 58 2.50 4.68 -5.29
C GLN A 58 3.81 5.49 -5.15
N HIS A 59 3.75 6.82 -5.07
CA HIS A 59 4.92 7.64 -4.77
C HIS A 59 4.58 8.93 -4.02
N TRP A 60 5.58 9.41 -3.27
CA TRP A 60 5.61 10.70 -2.60
C TRP A 60 6.26 11.76 -3.48
N HIS A 61 5.92 13.03 -3.27
CA HIS A 61 6.33 14.11 -4.18
C HIS A 61 7.32 15.10 -3.57
N SER A 62 7.33 15.27 -2.25
CA SER A 62 8.08 16.33 -1.57
C SER A 62 8.97 15.84 -0.42
N GLY A 63 8.51 14.88 0.39
CA GLY A 63 9.10 14.46 1.65
C GLY A 63 8.46 15.13 2.88
N LEU A 64 8.63 14.52 4.06
CA LEU A 64 8.17 15.10 5.32
C LEU A 64 9.12 16.20 5.82
N PRO A 65 8.64 17.14 6.66
CA PRO A 65 9.51 18.04 7.40
C PRO A 65 10.46 17.26 8.32
N GLU A 66 11.60 17.86 8.62
CA GLU A 66 12.56 17.34 9.59
C GLU A 66 12.02 17.52 11.03
N VAL A 67 12.25 16.53 11.89
CA VAL A 67 11.85 16.55 13.30
C VAL A 67 13.05 16.87 14.18
N SER A 68 12.88 17.77 15.14
CA SER A 68 13.92 17.99 16.16
C SER A 68 13.84 16.95 17.28
N ILE A 69 14.98 16.58 17.88
CA ILE A 69 14.99 15.65 19.02
C ILE A 69 14.14 16.20 20.18
N ASN A 70 13.26 15.36 20.73
CA ASN A 70 12.25 15.64 21.76
C ASN A 70 11.13 16.60 21.34
N GLU A 71 11.07 16.98 20.06
CA GLU A 71 9.92 17.68 19.47
C GLU A 71 9.11 16.67 18.65
N ASN A 72 7.87 17.03 18.33
CA ASN A 72 6.99 16.20 17.51
C ASN A 72 6.45 16.99 16.32
N LEU A 73 6.20 16.29 15.22
CA LEU A 73 5.33 16.74 14.15
C LEU A 73 3.91 16.23 14.41
N SER A 74 2.93 17.13 14.32
CA SER A 74 1.52 16.79 14.36
C SER A 74 0.94 16.78 12.95
N LEU A 75 0.70 15.59 12.40
CA LEU A 75 0.33 15.40 11.00
C LEU A 75 -1.10 14.89 10.89
N GLY A 76 -1.96 15.66 10.23
CA GLY A 76 -3.28 15.22 9.76
C GLY A 76 -3.22 14.78 8.30
N ALA A 77 -4.36 14.38 7.75
CA ALA A 77 -4.48 14.09 6.32
C ALA A 77 -5.83 14.49 5.75
N ASN A 78 -5.83 14.89 4.47
CA ASN A 78 -7.03 14.83 3.62
C ASN A 78 -6.84 13.68 2.63
N ILE A 79 -7.67 12.65 2.77
CA ILE A 79 -7.62 11.43 1.95
C ILE A 79 -8.77 11.47 0.94
N LEU A 80 -8.44 11.38 -0.35
CA LEU A 80 -9.41 11.35 -1.45
C LEU A 80 -9.54 9.94 -2.01
N ASP A 81 -10.77 9.51 -2.28
CA ASP A 81 -11.07 8.27 -3.01
C ASP A 81 -10.81 8.40 -4.52
N GLU A 82 -11.00 7.29 -5.25
CA GLU A 82 -10.84 7.22 -6.72
C GLU A 82 -11.74 8.20 -7.51
N ASN A 83 -12.75 8.80 -6.86
CA ASN A 83 -13.67 9.77 -7.43
C ASN A 83 -13.36 11.20 -6.95
N GLU A 84 -12.17 11.43 -6.40
CA GLU A 84 -11.73 12.70 -5.80
C GLU A 84 -12.62 13.17 -4.64
N LYS A 85 -13.32 12.23 -3.98
CA LYS A 85 -14.17 12.54 -2.83
C LYS A 85 -13.39 12.31 -1.55
N GLU A 86 -13.43 13.31 -0.67
CA GLU A 86 -12.83 13.22 0.66
C GLU A 86 -13.50 12.14 1.52
N ILE A 87 -12.64 11.34 2.16
CA ILE A 87 -12.96 10.41 3.23
C ILE A 87 -12.85 11.16 4.55
N GLU A 88 -13.96 11.25 5.29
CA GLU A 88 -14.01 11.94 6.57
C GLU A 88 -13.30 11.10 7.64
N LEU A 89 -12.21 11.63 8.22
CA LEU A 89 -11.47 11.01 9.31
C LEU A 89 -12.07 11.43 10.65
N ASP A 90 -13.07 10.69 11.11
CA ASP A 90 -13.79 10.96 12.36
C ASP A 90 -13.17 10.28 13.60
N GLY A 91 -12.19 9.39 13.39
CA GLY A 91 -11.53 8.61 14.42
C GLY A 91 -12.38 7.46 14.98
N GLU A 92 -13.61 7.28 14.51
CA GLU A 92 -14.51 6.19 14.92
C GLU A 92 -14.68 5.16 13.81
N HIS A 93 -15.02 5.62 12.61
CA HIS A 93 -15.16 4.81 11.41
C HIS A 93 -13.88 4.83 10.59
N TYR A 94 -13.38 6.02 10.27
CA TYR A 94 -12.14 6.18 9.52
C TYR A 94 -11.13 6.96 10.34
N SER A 95 -9.89 6.49 10.33
CA SER A 95 -8.77 7.12 11.02
C SER A 95 -7.50 7.11 10.17
N LEU A 96 -6.63 8.09 10.43
CA LEU A 96 -5.26 8.11 9.97
C LEU A 96 -4.42 7.25 10.92
N GLY A 97 -3.84 6.18 10.38
CA GLY A 97 -2.85 5.38 11.06
C GLY A 97 -1.44 5.70 10.61
N ILE A 98 -0.47 5.25 11.39
CA ILE A 98 0.96 5.30 11.06
C ILE A 98 1.68 4.08 11.62
N ASP A 99 2.58 3.50 10.83
CA ASP A 99 3.44 2.41 11.29
C ASP A 99 4.86 2.58 10.73
N TYR A 100 5.81 1.85 11.29
CA TYR A 100 7.16 1.76 10.75
C TYR A 100 7.17 0.97 9.44
N ALA A 101 7.99 1.40 8.48
CA ALA A 101 8.25 0.58 7.29
C ALA A 101 9.03 -0.70 7.66
N GLU A 102 8.97 -1.73 6.81
CA GLU A 102 9.55 -3.07 7.09
C GLU A 102 11.03 -3.04 7.52
N ASP A 103 11.84 -2.16 6.93
CA ASP A 103 13.28 -2.02 7.19
C ASP A 103 13.64 -0.77 8.03
N ALA A 104 12.65 -0.13 8.66
CA ALA A 104 12.84 1.12 9.38
C ALA A 104 13.67 0.95 10.67
N ASN A 105 14.35 2.03 11.07
CA ASN A 105 15.04 2.09 12.35
C ASN A 105 14.10 2.68 13.42
N GLU A 106 13.44 1.80 14.18
CA GLU A 106 12.46 2.18 15.21
C GLU A 106 13.08 2.97 16.39
N GLU A 107 14.42 2.98 16.56
CA GLU A 107 15.06 3.75 17.64
C GLU A 107 15.10 5.27 17.39
N ILE A 108 14.79 5.73 16.18
CA ILE A 108 14.91 7.13 15.75
C ILE A 108 13.66 7.94 16.10
N LEU A 109 12.49 7.30 16.13
CA LEU A 109 11.19 7.95 16.30
C LEU A 109 10.29 7.18 17.25
N SER A 110 9.35 7.90 17.85
CA SER A 110 8.14 7.34 18.46
C SER A 110 6.90 7.80 17.70
N LEU A 111 5.95 6.88 17.50
CA LEU A 111 4.71 7.08 16.74
C LEU A 111 3.49 7.01 17.67
N GLU A 112 2.57 7.96 17.55
CA GLU A 112 1.30 7.96 18.29
C GLU A 112 0.12 8.29 17.36
N GLU A 113 -0.99 7.58 17.51
CA GLU A 113 -2.21 7.77 16.72
C GLU A 113 -3.31 8.44 17.55
N HIS A 114 -4.05 9.36 16.93
CA HIS A 114 -5.08 10.16 17.60
C HIS A 114 -6.42 10.19 16.84
N GLY A 115 -6.62 9.28 15.88
CA GLY A 115 -7.85 9.19 15.09
C GLY A 115 -7.72 9.97 13.78
N ASP A 116 -7.88 11.29 13.81
CA ASP A 116 -7.78 12.16 12.61
C ASP A 116 -6.34 12.59 12.28
N HIS A 117 -5.39 12.29 13.16
CA HIS A 117 -4.00 12.68 13.02
C HIS A 117 -3.07 11.74 13.78
N VAL A 118 -1.78 11.90 13.51
CA VAL A 118 -0.69 11.18 14.15
C VAL A 118 0.37 12.15 14.67
N HIS A 119 1.11 11.72 15.68
CA HIS A 119 2.32 12.38 16.14
C HIS A 119 3.54 11.54 15.80
N ILE A 120 4.57 12.21 15.28
CA ILE A 120 5.89 11.63 15.08
C ILE A 120 6.88 12.40 15.93
N THR A 121 7.42 11.76 16.96
CA THR A 121 8.39 12.36 17.90
C THR A 121 9.80 11.93 17.56
N GLY A 122 10.74 12.87 17.45
CA GLY A 122 12.15 12.56 17.23
C GLY A 122 12.84 12.12 18.52
N ASP A 123 13.28 10.87 18.61
CA ASP A 123 13.94 10.34 19.81
C ASP A 123 15.46 10.42 19.72
N LYS A 124 16.01 10.28 18.51
CA LYS A 124 17.46 10.22 18.27
C LYS A 124 17.78 10.72 16.88
N GLU A 125 18.92 11.40 16.75
CA GLU A 125 19.43 11.84 15.44
C GLU A 125 19.61 10.66 14.48
N GLY A 126 19.09 10.81 13.26
CA GLY A 126 19.17 9.78 12.22
C GLY A 126 17.96 9.82 11.29
N GLU A 127 17.88 8.81 10.43
CA GLU A 127 16.83 8.62 9.44
C GLU A 127 16.01 7.37 9.82
N SER A 128 14.71 7.42 9.58
CA SER A 128 13.82 6.27 9.63
C SER A 128 12.74 6.41 8.56
N GLU A 129 11.91 5.38 8.41
CA GLU A 129 10.87 5.34 7.39
C GLU A 129 9.55 4.90 8.02
N VAL A 130 8.46 5.55 7.61
CA VAL A 130 7.11 5.25 8.07
C VAL A 130 6.18 5.03 6.89
N VAL A 131 5.05 4.39 7.15
CA VAL A 131 3.93 4.29 6.22
C VAL A 131 2.70 4.93 6.85
N PHE A 132 1.92 5.64 6.04
CA PHE A 132 0.62 6.13 6.48
C PHE A 132 -0.46 5.12 6.10
N GLN A 133 -1.47 5.00 6.95
CA GLN A 133 -2.53 4.02 6.79
C GLN A 133 -3.90 4.70 6.79
N LEU A 134 -4.82 4.17 5.98
CA LEU A 134 -6.25 4.41 6.16
C LEU A 134 -6.82 3.23 6.94
N ILE A 135 -7.30 3.51 8.16
CA ILE A 135 -7.91 2.51 9.03
C ILE A 135 -9.43 2.68 8.97
N HIS A 136 -10.15 1.58 8.75
CA HIS A 136 -11.62 1.53 8.79
C HIS A 136 -12.09 0.53 9.84
N ASP A 137 -12.92 0.97 10.78
CA ASP A 137 -13.48 0.15 11.87
C ASP A 137 -12.39 -0.65 12.63
N GLY A 138 -11.18 -0.07 12.74
CA GLY A 138 -10.03 -0.65 13.46
C GLY A 138 -9.13 -1.58 12.64
N GLU A 139 -9.37 -1.74 11.35
CA GLU A 139 -8.56 -2.55 10.44
C GLU A 139 -7.87 -1.67 9.38
N VAL A 140 -6.62 -2.00 9.03
CA VAL A 140 -5.89 -1.29 7.96
C VAL A 140 -6.49 -1.67 6.61
N GLU A 141 -7.16 -0.72 5.94
CA GLU A 141 -7.68 -0.91 4.58
C GLU A 141 -6.66 -0.59 3.51
N HIS A 142 -5.78 0.39 3.78
CA HIS A 142 -4.74 0.82 2.87
C HIS A 142 -3.49 1.25 3.61
N GLU A 143 -2.35 1.05 2.97
CA GLU A 143 -1.03 1.47 3.43
C GLU A 143 -0.28 2.11 2.25
N THR A 144 0.33 3.27 2.48
CA THR A 144 1.14 3.96 1.48
C THR A 144 2.48 3.26 1.28
N VAL A 145 3.22 3.61 0.22
CA VAL A 145 4.66 3.28 0.19
C VAL A 145 5.41 4.02 1.32
N PRO A 146 6.56 3.51 1.77
CA PRO A 146 7.36 4.17 2.79
C PRO A 146 7.73 5.61 2.43
N ILE A 147 7.79 6.47 3.45
CA ILE A 147 8.34 7.82 3.39
C ILE A 147 9.41 7.99 4.46
N GLU A 148 10.55 8.53 4.04
CA GLU A 148 11.67 8.86 4.92
C GLU A 148 11.34 10.07 5.79
N ILE A 149 11.85 10.03 7.02
CA ILE A 149 11.84 11.15 7.93
C ILE A 149 13.19 11.28 8.63
N GLN A 150 13.69 12.52 8.66
CA GLN A 150 14.95 12.89 9.28
C GLN A 150 14.71 13.46 10.68
N VAL A 151 15.56 13.05 11.63
CA VAL A 151 15.66 13.66 12.95
C VAL A 151 17.01 14.36 13.12
N SER A 152 16.99 15.60 13.59
CA SER A 152 18.18 16.40 13.89
C SER A 152 18.11 17.12 15.23
N ASN A 153 19.24 17.71 15.64
CA ASN A 153 19.36 18.50 16.87
C ASN A 153 19.22 20.02 16.65
#